data_AF-A0A0B7HSV6-F1
#
_entry.id   AF-A0A0B7HSV6-F1
#
_cell.length_a   1.000
_cell.length_b   1.000
_cell.length_c   1.000
_cell.angle_alpha   90.00
_cell.angle_beta   90.00
_cell.angle_gamma   90.00
#
_symmetry.space_group_name_H-M   'P 1'
#
loop_
_entity.id
_entity.type
_entity.pdbx_description
1 polymer ?
#
loop_
_entity_poly.entity_id
_entity_poly.type
_entity_poly.pdbx_seq_one_letter_code
_entity_poly.pdbx_strand_id
1 'polypeptide(L)'
;MWFVNQIPQMAKRIKPIKCPQCGSTQATETKTDYYRCNSCQSEFFIDNDDINIHHRHTYDTPQLSAKHLKALKFLGLGIAVFFLMMMVISLLPSRTTYSPSAIQENKPYWDIEQIIPTSNKDGEPIAIVVGDIVSGNYPNEVYKPTFGFFHAQTFKEIAAVPIDIEKVDDVSYKKMDEGKTYIIINKNRLFLLDEKTLSINEVTPQSIGLAEFEKGFAGVELAVAYENTLKITNNLGQGYYYYPKLNKAVVYGNYKEIDQLIAQNPIAPQGVTKFVFTKKGVGFSEKMTDKFPELFKVKTQSQIGYPYRELMMRWNYNLSEQRVELETFQKESRIVEYKNFTPNRIYFVPEVFHYDDNEVLIHFKHELAESSPYFFQVLDAQTGEVKLSLQSHKNMHYVRDDFVAKTKDGYLITLRDIFLLNTKNGKLEKLELREKLTQR
;
A
#
# COMPACT_ATOMS: atom_id res chain seq x y z
N MET A 1 65.09 30.86 -6.24
CA MET A 1 64.56 30.92 -4.85
C MET A 1 63.17 30.34 -4.88
N TRP A 2 62.85 29.53 -3.88
CA TRP A 2 61.85 28.47 -3.90
C TRP A 2 60.39 28.95 -3.81
N PHE A 3 59.56 28.14 -4.46
CA PHE A 3 58.13 27.89 -4.36
C PHE A 3 57.41 28.26 -3.05
N VAL A 4 56.23 28.88 -3.21
CA VAL A 4 55.07 28.55 -2.36
C VAL A 4 53.98 28.00 -3.29
N ASN A 5 53.81 26.68 -3.24
CA ASN A 5 52.74 25.96 -3.89
C ASN A 5 51.40 26.36 -3.25
N GLN A 6 50.51 26.96 -4.04
CA GLN A 6 49.09 26.94 -3.73
C GLN A 6 48.59 25.51 -3.95
N ILE A 7 48.18 24.85 -2.86
CA ILE A 7 47.40 23.62 -2.92
C ILE A 7 46.00 24.01 -3.40
N PRO A 8 45.51 23.54 -4.55
CA PRO A 8 44.11 23.69 -4.87
C PRO A 8 43.31 22.80 -3.91
N GLN A 9 42.53 23.42 -3.02
CA GLN A 9 41.46 22.74 -2.30
C GLN A 9 40.50 22.14 -3.33
N MET A 10 40.64 20.85 -3.62
CA MET A 10 39.55 20.10 -4.21
C MET A 10 38.45 20.02 -3.16
N ALA A 11 37.35 20.74 -3.41
CA ALA A 11 36.10 20.55 -2.69
C ALA A 11 35.65 19.09 -2.87
N LYS A 12 36.04 18.21 -1.94
CA LYS A 12 35.50 16.86 -1.81
C LYS A 12 34.00 17.00 -1.52
N ARG A 13 33.16 16.88 -2.55
CA ARG A 13 31.74 16.61 -2.34
C ARG A 13 31.65 15.21 -1.75
N ILE A 14 31.55 15.13 -0.43
CA ILE A 14 31.30 13.87 0.28
C ILE A 14 29.94 13.37 -0.23
N LYS A 15 29.95 12.26 -0.98
CA LYS A 15 28.71 11.54 -1.27
C LYS A 15 28.09 11.17 0.09
N PRO A 16 26.78 11.34 0.28
CA PRO A 16 26.15 10.99 1.55
C PRO A 16 26.46 9.53 1.89
N ILE A 17 26.95 9.30 3.10
CA ILE A 17 27.24 7.97 3.65
C ILE A 17 25.93 7.21 3.71
N LYS A 18 25.83 6.11 2.96
CA LYS A 18 24.64 5.25 2.95
C LYS A 18 24.86 4.05 3.85
N CYS A 19 23.91 3.80 4.75
CA CYS A 19 23.89 2.60 5.57
C CYS A 19 23.82 1.36 4.65
N PRO A 20 24.72 0.38 4.78
CA PRO A 20 24.70 -0.82 3.95
C PRO A 20 23.50 -1.73 4.24
N GLN A 21 22.91 -1.63 5.43
CA GLN A 21 21.79 -2.48 5.86
C GLN A 21 20.43 -1.98 5.36
N CYS A 22 20.18 -0.67 5.35
CA CYS A 22 18.87 -0.11 4.98
C CYS A 22 18.91 0.98 3.91
N GLY A 23 20.09 1.41 3.46
CA GLY A 23 20.23 2.45 2.44
C GLY A 23 20.02 3.89 2.93
N SER A 24 19.64 4.08 4.20
CA SER A 24 19.51 5.40 4.85
C SER A 24 20.79 6.23 4.73
N THR A 25 20.64 7.51 4.36
CA THR A 25 21.73 8.51 4.37
C THR A 25 21.93 9.19 5.72
N GLN A 26 21.02 8.93 6.67
CA GLN A 26 21.07 9.45 8.03
C GLN A 26 21.90 8.50 8.92
N ALA A 27 23.09 8.94 9.30
CA ALA A 27 23.96 8.21 10.22
C ALA A 27 24.72 9.18 11.13
N THR A 28 25.00 8.74 12.35
CA THR A 28 25.80 9.47 13.33
C THR A 28 27.15 8.78 13.48
N GLU A 29 28.23 9.53 13.32
CA GLU A 29 29.58 9.04 13.59
C GLU A 29 29.74 8.79 15.10
N THR A 30 30.16 7.58 15.46
CA THR A 30 30.32 7.14 16.87
C THR A 30 31.77 7.21 17.33
N LYS A 31 32.70 6.97 16.41
CA LYS A 31 34.16 7.17 16.50
C LYS A 31 34.68 7.32 15.07
N THR A 32 35.90 7.83 14.88
CA THR A 32 36.49 8.06 13.55
C THR A 32 36.26 6.88 12.61
N ASP A 33 35.57 7.12 11.49
CA ASP A 33 35.21 6.15 10.44
C ASP A 33 34.16 5.09 10.81
N TYR A 34 33.55 5.14 12.00
CA TYR A 34 32.47 4.26 12.42
C TYR A 34 31.17 5.03 12.62
N TYR A 35 30.11 4.52 12.02
CA TYR A 35 28.81 5.16 11.93
C TYR A 35 27.72 4.25 12.46
N ARG A 36 26.75 4.84 13.14
CA ARG A 36 25.49 4.17 13.50
C ARG A 36 24.37 4.78 12.66
N CYS A 37 23.62 3.94 11.96
CA CYS A 37 22.51 4.38 11.14
C CYS A 37 21.34 4.87 12.01
N ASN A 38 20.85 6.09 11.79
CA ASN A 38 19.73 6.64 12.57
C ASN A 38 18.39 5.96 12.24
N SER A 39 18.28 5.32 11.07
CA SER A 39 17.07 4.60 10.66
C SER A 39 16.98 3.16 11.19
N CYS A 40 18.00 2.31 10.99
CA CYS A 40 17.96 0.90 11.40
C CYS A 40 18.86 0.56 12.60
N GLN A 41 19.61 1.54 13.13
CA GLN A 41 20.57 1.39 14.25
C GLN A 41 21.73 0.42 13.99
N SER A 42 21.91 -0.08 12.76
CA SER A 42 23.08 -0.86 12.39
C SER A 42 24.34 -0.01 12.47
N GLU A 43 25.38 -0.57 13.08
CA GLU A 43 26.72 0.00 13.10
C GLU A 43 27.51 -0.50 11.89
N PHE A 44 28.24 0.41 11.23
CA PHE A 44 29.07 0.12 10.07
C PHE A 44 30.27 1.06 10.07
N PHE A 45 31.37 0.66 9.45
CA PHE A 45 32.56 1.48 9.32
C PHE A 45 32.91 1.67 7.85
N ILE A 46 33.56 2.77 7.53
CA ILE A 46 34.15 3.00 6.21
C ILE A 46 35.61 2.59 6.32
N ASP A 47 35.96 1.49 5.68
CA ASP A 47 37.37 1.16 5.47
C ASP A 47 37.92 2.07 4.37
N ASN A 48 39.07 2.70 4.62
CA ASN A 48 39.64 3.73 3.75
C ASN A 48 40.43 3.13 2.56
N ASP A 49 40.31 1.82 2.34
CA ASP A 49 41.17 1.06 1.45
C ASP A 49 40.59 0.73 0.07
N ASP A 50 39.42 1.25 -0.33
CA ASP A 50 38.92 1.03 -1.71
C ASP A 50 38.11 2.20 -2.29
N ILE A 51 38.82 3.09 -3.00
CA ILE A 51 38.23 3.95 -4.02
C ILE A 51 38.81 3.49 -5.37
N ASN A 52 38.13 2.58 -6.08
CA ASN A 52 37.99 2.56 -7.55
C ASN A 52 37.20 1.33 -8.05
N ILE A 53 35.94 1.53 -8.42
CA ILE A 53 35.33 0.74 -9.51
C ILE A 53 34.97 1.72 -10.64
N HIS A 54 35.87 1.82 -11.62
CA HIS A 54 35.57 2.42 -12.91
C HIS A 54 34.96 1.34 -13.82
N HIS A 55 33.64 1.38 -14.01
CA HIS A 55 33.04 0.71 -15.16
C HIS A 55 33.24 1.58 -16.39
N ARG A 56 34.21 1.22 -17.25
CA ARG A 56 34.31 1.73 -18.62
C ARG A 56 33.59 0.75 -19.54
N HIS A 57 32.40 1.11 -19.98
CA HIS A 57 31.80 0.48 -21.17
C HIS A 57 32.50 1.06 -22.40
N THR A 58 33.49 0.33 -22.93
CA THR A 58 33.94 0.53 -24.32
C THR A 58 32.93 -0.12 -25.24
N TYR A 59 32.16 0.69 -25.95
CA TYR A 59 31.53 0.26 -27.18
C TYR A 59 32.59 0.33 -28.28
N ASP A 60 33.03 -0.83 -28.77
CA ASP A 60 33.79 -0.90 -30.02
C ASP A 60 32.84 -0.51 -31.16
N THR A 61 32.86 0.77 -31.53
CA THR A 61 32.46 1.18 -32.88
C THR A 61 33.53 0.70 -33.85
N PRO A 62 33.22 -0.17 -34.83
CA PRO A 62 34.20 -0.57 -35.82
C PRO A 62 34.66 0.67 -36.61
N GLN A 63 35.94 1.01 -36.54
CA GLN A 63 36.55 1.96 -37.46
C GLN A 63 36.53 1.37 -38.86
N LEU A 64 35.81 2.02 -39.76
CA LEU A 64 35.77 1.67 -41.17
C LEU A 64 37.16 1.93 -41.77
N SER A 65 37.89 0.84 -42.03
CA SER A 65 39.19 0.88 -42.70
C SER A 65 39.05 1.35 -44.15
N ALA A 66 39.86 2.33 -44.55
CA ALA A 66 39.93 2.95 -45.87
C ALA A 66 40.43 2.04 -47.00
N LYS A 67 40.24 0.72 -46.89
CA LYS A 67 40.65 -0.29 -47.87
C LYS A 67 39.51 -0.86 -48.73
N HIS A 68 38.25 -0.45 -48.49
CA HIS A 68 37.06 -0.96 -49.20
C HIS A 68 36.38 0.03 -50.16
N LEU A 69 37.08 1.07 -50.61
CA LEU A 69 36.50 2.12 -51.48
C LEU A 69 36.26 1.70 -52.94
N LYS A 70 36.64 0.49 -53.37
CA LYS A 70 36.41 0.00 -54.75
C LYS A 70 35.16 -0.89 -54.92
N ALA A 71 34.53 -1.34 -53.84
CA ALA A 71 33.31 -2.17 -53.90
C ALA A 71 32.00 -1.36 -53.84
N LEU A 72 32.07 -0.03 -53.61
CA LEU A 72 30.89 0.82 -53.43
C LEU A 72 30.20 1.24 -54.75
N LYS A 73 30.82 0.99 -55.91
CA LYS A 73 30.22 1.33 -57.22
C LYS A 73 29.09 0.37 -57.65
N PHE A 74 29.03 -0.84 -57.09
CA PHE A 74 27.99 -1.82 -57.45
C PHE A 74 26.79 -1.84 -56.50
N LEU A 75 26.89 -1.21 -55.31
CA LEU A 75 25.78 -1.13 -54.35
C LEU A 75 24.74 -0.06 -54.76
N GLY A 76 25.19 1.04 -55.38
CA GLY A 76 24.31 2.14 -55.79
C GLY A 76 23.35 1.78 -56.92
N LEU A 77 23.75 0.87 -57.83
CA LEU A 77 22.90 0.44 -58.94
C LEU A 77 21.77 -0.50 -58.47
N GLY A 78 22.06 -1.38 -57.50
CA GLY A 78 21.07 -2.30 -56.93
C GLY A 78 19.99 -1.59 -56.12
N ILE A 79 20.36 -0.55 -55.39
CA ILE A 79 19.41 0.26 -54.60
C ILE A 79 18.45 1.03 -55.52
N ALA A 80 18.93 1.61 -56.62
CA ALA A 80 18.08 2.31 -57.58
C ALA A 80 17.07 1.39 -58.26
N VAL A 81 17.46 0.17 -58.63
CA VAL A 81 16.55 -0.84 -59.21
C VAL A 81 15.52 -1.33 -58.18
N PHE A 82 15.90 -1.51 -56.92
CA PHE A 82 14.99 -1.89 -55.84
C PHE A 82 13.91 -0.84 -55.56
N PHE A 83 14.27 0.45 -55.55
CA PHE A 83 13.30 1.54 -55.39
C PHE A 83 12.37 1.67 -56.60
N LEU A 84 12.87 1.46 -57.82
CA LEU A 84 12.06 1.50 -59.03
C LEU A 84 11.07 0.32 -59.08
N MET A 85 11.47 -0.86 -58.60
CA MET A 85 10.59 -2.02 -58.46
C MET A 85 9.51 -1.82 -57.39
N MET A 86 9.85 -1.22 -56.24
CA MET A 86 8.85 -0.85 -55.22
C MET A 86 7.84 0.17 -55.74
N MET A 87 8.26 1.14 -56.55
CA MET A 87 7.39 2.18 -57.10
C MET A 87 6.36 1.59 -58.10
N VAL A 88 6.74 0.55 -58.86
CA VAL A 88 5.84 -0.17 -59.77
C VAL A 88 4.85 -1.06 -59.00
N ILE A 89 5.26 -1.65 -57.87
CA ILE A 89 4.37 -2.43 -57.00
C ILE A 89 3.30 -1.55 -56.34
N SER A 90 3.63 -0.30 -56.00
CA SER A 90 2.66 0.67 -55.45
C SER A 90 1.63 1.20 -56.46
N LEU A 91 1.81 0.95 -57.76
CA LEU A 91 0.88 1.34 -58.82
C LEU A 91 -0.09 0.21 -59.23
N LEU A 92 0.03 -0.98 -58.62
CA LEU A 92 -0.96 -2.05 -58.78
C LEU A 92 -2.22 -1.68 -57.97
N PRO A 93 -3.42 -1.68 -58.57
CA PRO A 93 -4.65 -1.43 -57.82
C PRO A 93 -4.82 -2.52 -56.77
N SER A 94 -4.69 -2.14 -55.51
CA SER A 94 -4.98 -3.00 -54.38
C SER A 94 -6.46 -3.34 -54.41
N ARG A 95 -6.81 -4.53 -54.93
CA ARG A 95 -8.13 -5.10 -54.70
C ARG A 95 -8.19 -5.48 -53.23
N THR A 96 -8.65 -4.55 -52.40
CA THR A 96 -9.09 -4.86 -51.04
C THR A 96 -10.28 -5.81 -51.15
N THR A 97 -10.00 -7.10 -51.11
CA THR A 97 -11.01 -8.08 -50.72
C THR A 97 -11.23 -7.85 -49.24
N TYR A 98 -12.27 -7.06 -48.92
CA TYR A 98 -12.81 -6.96 -47.57
C TYR A 98 -13.38 -8.34 -47.24
N SER A 99 -12.52 -9.22 -46.73
CA SER A 99 -12.98 -10.38 -45.99
C SER A 99 -13.63 -9.81 -44.73
N PRO A 100 -14.93 -10.03 -44.47
CA PRO A 100 -15.50 -9.67 -43.19
C PRO A 100 -14.65 -10.37 -42.14
N SER A 101 -14.01 -9.59 -41.27
CA SER A 101 -13.28 -10.12 -40.13
C SER A 101 -14.24 -11.07 -39.42
N ALA A 102 -13.89 -12.35 -39.33
CA ALA A 102 -14.59 -13.25 -38.44
C ALA A 102 -14.63 -12.55 -37.08
N ILE A 103 -15.83 -12.28 -36.56
CA ILE A 103 -16.01 -11.64 -35.27
C ILE A 103 -15.39 -12.61 -34.27
N GLN A 104 -14.14 -12.34 -33.89
CA GLN A 104 -13.47 -13.11 -32.86
C GLN A 104 -14.19 -12.73 -31.57
N GLU A 105 -14.89 -13.70 -30.98
CA GLU A 105 -15.55 -13.51 -29.70
C GLU A 105 -14.44 -13.25 -28.66
N ASN A 106 -14.44 -12.06 -28.04
CA ASN A 106 -13.48 -11.76 -26.99
C ASN A 106 -13.61 -12.81 -25.89
N LYS A 107 -12.48 -13.29 -25.40
CA LYS A 107 -12.49 -14.24 -24.29
C LYS A 107 -13.06 -13.51 -23.07
N PRO A 108 -13.91 -14.17 -22.25
CA PRO A 108 -14.36 -13.57 -21.02
C PRO A 108 -13.18 -13.15 -20.15
N TYR A 109 -13.24 -11.93 -19.63
CA TYR A 109 -12.18 -11.31 -18.84
C TYR A 109 -12.78 -10.62 -17.62
N TRP A 110 -11.96 -10.36 -16.62
CA TRP A 110 -12.37 -9.59 -15.46
C TRP A 110 -12.20 -8.09 -15.71
N ASP A 111 -13.27 -7.33 -15.53
CA ASP A 111 -13.23 -5.90 -15.26
C ASP A 111 -13.14 -5.71 -13.74
N ILE A 112 -11.97 -5.30 -13.25
CA ILE A 112 -11.63 -5.37 -11.82
C ILE A 112 -11.72 -3.98 -11.19
N GLU A 113 -12.72 -3.81 -10.31
CA GLU A 113 -12.85 -2.63 -9.48
C GLU A 113 -11.89 -2.68 -8.28
N GLN A 114 -11.82 -3.81 -7.59
CA GLN A 114 -10.96 -3.92 -6.41
C GLN A 114 -10.37 -5.32 -6.20
N ILE A 115 -9.19 -5.36 -5.57
CA ILE A 115 -8.60 -6.59 -5.06
C ILE A 115 -8.35 -6.43 -3.55
N ILE A 116 -8.92 -7.35 -2.78
CA ILE A 116 -8.83 -7.39 -1.32
C ILE A 116 -7.84 -8.50 -0.93
N PRO A 117 -6.78 -8.20 -0.15
CA PRO A 117 -5.81 -9.20 0.24
C PRO A 117 -6.28 -9.90 1.51
N THR A 118 -6.13 -11.22 1.57
CA THR A 118 -6.34 -11.99 2.81
C THR A 118 -5.43 -13.22 2.85
N SER A 119 -5.57 -14.04 3.88
CA SER A 119 -5.01 -15.37 3.92
C SER A 119 -6.02 -16.40 4.42
N ASN A 120 -5.92 -17.61 3.91
CA ASN A 120 -6.77 -18.70 4.39
C ASN A 120 -6.30 -19.17 5.79
N LYS A 121 -7.02 -20.13 6.37
CA LYS A 121 -6.69 -20.74 7.68
C LYS A 121 -5.25 -21.29 7.79
N ASP A 122 -4.63 -21.64 6.67
CA ASP A 122 -3.26 -22.19 6.60
C ASP A 122 -2.22 -21.08 6.33
N GLY A 123 -2.67 -19.82 6.32
CA GLY A 123 -1.86 -18.62 6.07
C GLY A 123 -1.45 -18.45 4.61
N GLU A 124 -2.07 -19.14 3.66
CA GLU A 124 -1.76 -18.98 2.24
C GLU A 124 -2.32 -17.66 1.70
N PRO A 125 -1.59 -16.94 0.83
CA PRO A 125 -2.03 -15.67 0.29
C PRO A 125 -3.21 -15.84 -0.67
N ILE A 126 -4.34 -15.19 -0.34
CA ILE A 126 -5.56 -15.21 -1.14
C ILE A 126 -5.86 -13.78 -1.62
N ALA A 127 -6.20 -13.65 -2.90
CA ALA A 127 -6.68 -12.41 -3.49
C ALA A 127 -8.18 -12.54 -3.80
N ILE A 128 -8.98 -11.63 -3.26
CA ILE A 128 -10.41 -11.55 -3.52
C ILE A 128 -10.64 -10.42 -4.51
N VAL A 129 -11.06 -10.77 -5.70
CA VAL A 129 -11.37 -9.86 -6.80
C VAL A 129 -12.84 -9.47 -6.71
N VAL A 130 -13.12 -8.17 -6.75
CA VAL A 130 -14.47 -7.61 -6.82
C VAL A 130 -14.58 -6.87 -8.15
N GLY A 131 -15.55 -7.26 -8.97
CA GLY A 131 -15.73 -6.70 -10.29
C GLY A 131 -16.70 -7.50 -11.14
N ASP A 132 -16.61 -7.35 -12.45
CA ASP A 132 -17.47 -8.01 -13.42
C ASP A 132 -16.69 -9.02 -14.26
N ILE A 133 -17.26 -10.21 -14.50
CA ILE A 133 -16.80 -11.06 -15.60
C ILE A 133 -17.51 -10.56 -16.87
N VAL A 134 -16.76 -9.92 -17.75
CA VAL A 134 -17.25 -9.33 -18.99
C VAL A 134 -17.14 -10.34 -20.12
N SER A 135 -18.20 -10.47 -20.91
CA SER A 135 -18.24 -11.32 -22.11
C SER A 135 -18.94 -10.61 -23.27
N GLY A 136 -18.71 -11.08 -24.50
CA GLY A 136 -19.23 -10.44 -25.70
C GLY A 136 -18.34 -9.31 -26.21
N ASN A 137 -18.81 -8.63 -27.25
CA ASN A 137 -18.09 -7.57 -27.94
C ASN A 137 -18.86 -6.26 -27.84
N TYR A 138 -18.14 -5.14 -27.69
CA TYR A 138 -18.75 -3.81 -27.71
C TYR A 138 -19.63 -3.62 -28.95
N PRO A 139 -20.85 -3.06 -28.82
CA PRO A 139 -21.47 -2.51 -27.61
C PRO A 139 -22.31 -3.51 -26.78
N ASN A 140 -22.35 -4.79 -27.16
CA ASN A 140 -23.22 -5.82 -26.57
C ASN A 140 -22.50 -6.62 -25.48
N GLU A 141 -21.71 -5.95 -24.65
CA GLU A 141 -21.00 -6.58 -23.53
C GLU A 141 -22.00 -6.99 -22.43
N VAL A 142 -21.82 -8.18 -21.89
CA VAL A 142 -22.57 -8.68 -20.73
C VAL A 142 -21.67 -8.66 -19.52
N TYR A 143 -22.09 -7.94 -18.49
CA TYR A 143 -21.42 -7.83 -17.21
C TYR A 143 -22.00 -8.85 -16.24
N LYS A 144 -21.14 -9.63 -15.59
CA LYS A 144 -21.53 -10.56 -14.52
C LYS A 144 -20.84 -10.15 -13.23
N PRO A 145 -21.48 -9.30 -12.40
CA PRO A 145 -20.98 -8.92 -11.09
C PRO A 145 -20.63 -10.13 -10.23
N THR A 146 -19.39 -10.21 -9.76
CA THR A 146 -18.84 -11.41 -9.12
C THR A 146 -17.78 -11.08 -8.08
N PHE A 147 -17.77 -11.82 -6.97
CA PHE A 147 -16.62 -11.98 -6.10
C PHE A 147 -15.79 -13.20 -6.54
N GLY A 148 -14.56 -12.99 -7.00
CA GLY A 148 -13.64 -14.07 -7.38
C GLY A 148 -12.58 -14.31 -6.31
N PHE A 149 -12.41 -15.56 -5.88
CA PHE A 149 -11.43 -15.96 -4.87
C PHE A 149 -10.29 -16.70 -5.55
N PHE A 150 -9.05 -16.21 -5.40
CA PHE A 150 -7.88 -16.79 -6.08
C PHE A 150 -6.74 -17.04 -5.11
N HIS A 151 -6.04 -18.17 -5.29
CA HIS A 151 -4.71 -18.31 -4.74
C HIS A 151 -3.79 -17.27 -5.41
N ALA A 152 -3.25 -16.33 -4.64
CA ALA A 152 -2.56 -15.18 -5.21
C ALA A 152 -1.28 -15.57 -5.96
N GLN A 153 -0.58 -16.63 -5.52
CA GLN A 153 0.68 -17.08 -6.12
C GLN A 153 0.50 -18.00 -7.33
N THR A 154 -0.44 -18.94 -7.27
CA THR A 154 -0.65 -19.94 -8.34
C THR A 154 -1.71 -19.49 -9.35
N PHE A 155 -2.44 -18.42 -9.03
CA PHE A 155 -3.53 -17.85 -9.83
C PHE A 155 -4.73 -18.80 -10.01
N LYS A 156 -4.77 -19.89 -9.25
CA LYS A 156 -5.86 -20.86 -9.30
C LYS A 156 -7.10 -20.27 -8.63
N GLU A 157 -8.23 -20.31 -9.32
CA GLU A 157 -9.53 -19.96 -8.77
C GLU A 157 -9.96 -20.98 -7.70
N ILE A 158 -10.49 -20.45 -6.61
CA ILE A 158 -11.04 -21.18 -5.47
C ILE A 158 -12.56 -21.21 -5.60
N ALA A 159 -13.17 -20.05 -5.83
CA ALA A 159 -14.60 -19.87 -5.96
C ALA A 159 -14.92 -18.58 -6.72
N ALA A 160 -16.10 -18.53 -7.33
CA ALA A 160 -16.72 -17.34 -7.90
C ALA A 160 -18.15 -17.23 -7.35
N VAL A 161 -18.44 -16.13 -6.66
CA VAL A 161 -19.75 -15.89 -6.02
C VAL A 161 -20.45 -14.74 -6.76
N PRO A 162 -21.57 -14.98 -7.46
CA PRO A 162 -22.27 -13.94 -8.20
C PRO A 162 -22.89 -12.90 -7.25
N ILE A 163 -22.98 -11.66 -7.73
CA ILE A 163 -23.59 -10.54 -7.01
C ILE A 163 -24.86 -10.15 -7.76
N ASP A 164 -25.98 -10.05 -7.05
CA ASP A 164 -27.27 -9.67 -7.63
C ASP A 164 -27.36 -8.13 -7.79
N ILE A 165 -26.64 -7.62 -8.79
CA ILE A 165 -26.67 -6.23 -9.29
C ILE A 165 -26.49 -6.23 -10.81
N GLU A 166 -26.69 -5.07 -11.44
CA GLU A 166 -26.46 -4.91 -12.88
C GLU A 166 -24.96 -4.83 -13.22
N LYS A 167 -24.20 -4.06 -12.45
CA LYS A 167 -22.77 -3.82 -12.64
C LYS A 167 -22.10 -3.48 -11.30
N VAL A 168 -20.86 -3.92 -11.11
CA VAL A 168 -20.01 -3.45 -9.99
C VAL A 168 -19.41 -2.09 -10.33
N ASP A 169 -19.56 -1.13 -9.42
CA ASP A 169 -18.89 0.16 -9.44
C ASP A 169 -18.63 0.60 -7.98
N ASP A 170 -17.71 1.54 -7.79
CA ASP A 170 -17.37 2.15 -6.50
C ASP A 170 -17.28 1.15 -5.33
N VAL A 171 -16.20 0.37 -5.34
CA VAL A 171 -15.92 -0.61 -4.29
C VAL A 171 -15.02 0.00 -3.22
N SER A 172 -15.51 0.03 -1.99
CA SER A 172 -14.69 0.33 -0.81
C SER A 172 -14.78 -0.78 0.21
N TYR A 173 -13.75 -0.94 1.04
CA TYR A 173 -13.76 -1.94 2.10
C TYR A 173 -12.93 -1.49 3.29
N LYS A 174 -13.19 -2.11 4.44
CA LYS A 174 -12.40 -1.92 5.66
C LYS A 174 -12.27 -3.23 6.40
N LYS A 175 -11.05 -3.51 6.87
CA LYS A 175 -10.77 -4.62 7.78
C LYS A 175 -11.04 -4.15 9.20
N MET A 176 -11.95 -4.80 9.88
CA MET A 176 -12.21 -4.53 11.30
C MET A 176 -11.31 -5.43 12.14
N ASP A 177 -11.00 -4.99 13.36
CA ASP A 177 -10.02 -5.69 14.20
C ASP A 177 -10.50 -7.09 14.67
N GLU A 178 -11.79 -7.41 14.53
CA GLU A 178 -12.32 -8.77 14.76
C GLU A 178 -12.02 -9.77 13.64
N GLY A 179 -11.23 -9.39 12.64
CA GLY A 179 -10.90 -10.25 11.49
C GLY A 179 -12.07 -10.42 10.53
N LYS A 180 -12.97 -9.44 10.49
CA LYS A 180 -14.06 -9.34 9.53
C LYS A 180 -13.81 -8.19 8.58
N THR A 181 -14.15 -8.39 7.32
CA THR A 181 -13.99 -7.36 6.30
C THR A 181 -15.34 -6.97 5.74
N TYR A 182 -15.67 -5.69 5.89
CA TYR A 182 -16.89 -5.10 5.34
C TYR A 182 -16.58 -4.51 3.98
N ILE A 183 -17.36 -4.90 2.98
CA ILE A 183 -17.20 -4.48 1.58
C ILE A 183 -18.46 -3.73 1.18
N ILE A 184 -18.29 -2.52 0.66
CA ILE A 184 -19.36 -1.66 0.17
C ILE A 184 -19.26 -1.63 -1.36
N ILE A 185 -20.37 -1.90 -2.04
CA ILE A 185 -20.47 -1.86 -3.50
C ILE A 185 -21.60 -0.89 -3.89
N ASN A 186 -21.37 -0.08 -4.93
CA ASN A 186 -22.32 0.90 -5.46
C ASN A 186 -22.87 1.84 -4.37
N LYS A 187 -22.06 2.13 -3.33
CA LYS A 187 -22.39 2.95 -2.16
C LYS A 187 -23.60 2.51 -1.32
N ASN A 188 -24.29 1.41 -1.62
CA ASN A 188 -25.51 1.03 -0.91
C ASN A 188 -25.66 -0.47 -0.63
N ARG A 189 -24.82 -1.31 -1.23
CA ARG A 189 -24.75 -2.75 -0.95
C ARG A 189 -23.62 -3.00 0.04
N LEU A 190 -23.91 -3.71 1.12
CA LEU A 190 -22.95 -4.04 2.17
C LEU A 190 -22.78 -5.55 2.22
N PHE A 191 -21.54 -6.01 2.16
CA PHE A 191 -21.17 -7.41 2.28
C PHE A 191 -20.22 -7.61 3.44
N LEU A 192 -20.33 -8.77 4.07
CA LEU A 192 -19.46 -9.23 5.13
C LEU A 192 -18.67 -10.44 4.65
N LEU A 193 -17.36 -10.26 4.56
CA LEU A 193 -16.40 -11.32 4.30
C LEU A 193 -15.93 -11.92 5.63
N ASP A 194 -16.08 -13.23 5.76
CA ASP A 194 -15.36 -14.03 6.73
C ASP A 194 -14.09 -14.59 6.07
N GLU A 195 -12.94 -14.02 6.43
CA GLU A 195 -11.65 -14.32 5.82
C GLU A 195 -11.17 -15.75 6.08
N LYS A 196 -11.58 -16.37 7.19
CA LYS A 196 -11.14 -17.72 7.56
C LYS A 196 -11.85 -18.79 6.77
N THR A 197 -13.15 -18.59 6.53
CA THR A 197 -13.99 -19.51 5.78
C THR A 197 -14.06 -19.17 4.30
N LEU A 198 -13.56 -17.98 3.90
CA LEU A 198 -13.72 -17.41 2.56
C LEU A 198 -15.19 -17.36 2.12
N SER A 199 -16.08 -17.11 3.08
CA SER A 199 -17.51 -16.94 2.81
C SER A 199 -17.88 -15.46 2.81
N ILE A 200 -18.81 -15.11 1.93
CA ILE A 200 -19.32 -13.74 1.82
C ILE A 200 -20.83 -13.76 1.91
N ASN A 201 -21.38 -12.89 2.75
CA ASN A 201 -22.82 -12.74 2.92
C ASN A 201 -23.18 -11.26 2.77
N GLU A 202 -24.31 -11.01 2.13
CA GLU A 202 -24.87 -9.66 2.10
C GLU A 202 -25.45 -9.30 3.47
N VAL A 203 -25.09 -8.12 3.96
CA VAL A 203 -25.69 -7.51 5.15
C VAL A 203 -26.83 -6.62 4.67
N THR A 204 -28.04 -7.04 4.99
CA THR A 204 -29.28 -6.35 4.66
C THR A 204 -29.91 -5.72 5.91
N PRO A 205 -30.80 -4.73 5.75
CA PRO A 205 -31.63 -4.23 6.85
C PRO A 205 -32.26 -5.35 7.68
N GLN A 206 -32.77 -6.39 7.01
CA GLN A 206 -33.42 -7.53 7.64
C GLN A 206 -32.44 -8.35 8.47
N SER A 207 -31.20 -8.53 7.99
CA SER A 207 -30.15 -9.23 8.76
C SER A 207 -29.67 -8.43 9.98
N ILE A 208 -29.73 -7.09 9.94
CA ILE A 208 -29.36 -6.23 11.08
C ILE A 208 -30.50 -6.18 12.11
N GLY A 209 -31.75 -6.09 11.64
CA GLY A 209 -32.94 -6.13 12.50
C GLY A 209 -33.13 -4.91 13.39
N LEU A 210 -32.55 -3.75 13.01
CA LEU A 210 -32.70 -2.48 13.73
C LEU A 210 -33.77 -1.59 13.06
N ALA A 211 -34.63 -0.98 13.89
CA ALA A 211 -35.74 -0.13 13.44
C ALA A 211 -35.26 1.04 12.56
N GLU A 212 -34.08 1.58 12.86
CA GLU A 212 -33.41 2.66 12.13
C GLU A 212 -33.20 2.34 10.65
N PHE A 213 -33.08 1.05 10.31
CA PHE A 213 -32.72 0.56 8.99
C PHE A 213 -33.87 -0.14 8.25
N GLU A 214 -35.02 -0.39 8.89
CA GLU A 214 -36.16 -1.10 8.29
C GLU A 214 -36.57 -0.59 6.91
N LYS A 215 -36.38 0.72 6.67
CA LYS A 215 -36.72 1.35 5.38
C LYS A 215 -35.72 1.08 4.26
N GLY A 216 -34.57 0.46 4.54
CA GLY A 216 -33.52 0.20 3.56
C GLY A 216 -32.31 1.12 3.71
N PHE A 217 -31.25 0.81 2.96
CA PHE A 217 -30.02 1.60 2.88
C PHE A 217 -30.06 2.48 1.63
N ALA A 218 -30.03 3.81 1.82
CA ALA A 218 -29.77 4.77 0.76
C ALA A 218 -28.27 4.94 0.52
N GLY A 219 -27.46 4.77 1.55
CA GLY A 219 -26.01 4.89 1.47
C GLY A 219 -25.29 4.17 2.60
N VAL A 220 -24.11 3.64 2.31
CA VAL A 220 -23.18 3.01 3.25
C VAL A 220 -21.79 3.55 2.95
N GLU A 221 -21.09 3.97 4.00
CA GLU A 221 -19.77 4.57 3.92
C GLU A 221 -18.87 4.05 5.05
N LEU A 222 -17.57 4.08 4.83
CA LEU A 222 -16.58 3.80 5.87
C LEU A 222 -16.54 4.97 6.88
N ALA A 223 -16.61 4.66 8.17
CA ALA A 223 -16.39 5.65 9.21
C ALA A 223 -14.89 5.84 9.49
N VAL A 224 -14.45 7.10 9.54
CA VAL A 224 -13.03 7.46 9.75
C VAL A 224 -12.72 7.76 11.23
N ALA A 225 -13.58 8.51 11.92
CA ALA A 225 -13.31 8.98 13.29
C ALA A 225 -13.44 7.88 14.36
N TYR A 226 -14.21 6.83 14.05
CA TYR A 226 -14.52 5.73 14.96
C TYR A 226 -14.17 4.42 14.28
N GLU A 227 -13.34 3.63 14.94
CA GLU A 227 -12.97 2.31 14.46
C GLU A 227 -14.09 1.30 14.71
N ASN A 228 -14.08 0.17 13.99
CA ASN A 228 -15.12 -0.86 14.06
C ASN A 228 -16.54 -0.32 13.84
N THR A 229 -16.67 0.65 12.91
CA THR A 229 -17.90 1.43 12.70
C THR A 229 -18.17 1.62 11.21
N LEU A 230 -19.45 1.60 10.83
CA LEU A 230 -19.94 1.98 9.49
C LEU A 230 -20.83 3.22 9.61
N LYS A 231 -20.86 4.05 8.56
CA LYS A 231 -21.87 5.10 8.43
C LYS A 231 -22.94 4.62 7.46
N ILE A 232 -24.20 4.60 7.91
CA ILE A 232 -25.34 4.14 7.12
C ILE A 232 -26.38 5.25 7.05
N THR A 233 -26.80 5.62 5.85
CA THR A 233 -27.92 6.51 5.58
C THR A 233 -29.11 5.66 5.16
N ASN A 234 -30.23 5.77 5.86
CA ASN A 234 -31.44 5.01 5.51
C ASN A 234 -32.21 5.68 4.35
N ASN A 235 -33.23 4.99 3.81
CA ASN A 235 -34.06 5.51 2.71
C ASN A 235 -34.91 6.75 3.05
N LEU A 236 -34.93 7.20 4.30
CA LEU A 236 -35.53 8.48 4.70
C LEU A 236 -34.50 9.62 4.73
N GLY A 237 -33.24 9.35 4.40
CA GLY A 237 -32.15 10.31 4.42
C GLY A 237 -31.51 10.53 5.79
N GLN A 238 -31.90 9.76 6.82
CA GLN A 238 -31.31 9.87 8.15
C GLN A 238 -30.03 9.04 8.22
N GLY A 239 -28.92 9.69 8.59
CA GLY A 239 -27.62 9.05 8.80
C GLY A 239 -27.45 8.51 10.22
N TYR A 240 -26.74 7.39 10.34
CA TYR A 240 -26.38 6.71 11.58
C TYR A 240 -24.94 6.22 11.55
N TYR A 241 -24.27 6.23 12.70
CA TYR A 241 -23.12 5.37 12.95
C TYR A 241 -23.62 4.01 13.45
N TYR A 242 -23.29 2.96 12.70
CA TYR A 242 -23.61 1.58 13.04
C TYR A 242 -22.38 0.86 13.58
N TYR A 243 -22.54 0.25 14.75
CA TYR A 243 -21.51 -0.50 15.47
C TYR A 243 -21.83 -2.00 15.42
N PRO A 244 -21.26 -2.75 14.48
CA PRO A 244 -21.72 -4.11 14.20
C PRO A 244 -21.60 -5.07 15.39
N LYS A 245 -20.51 -4.97 16.16
CA LYS A 245 -20.29 -5.81 17.36
C LYS A 245 -21.34 -5.61 18.44
N LEU A 246 -21.86 -4.39 18.57
CA LEU A 246 -22.89 -4.03 19.52
C LEU A 246 -24.31 -4.22 18.97
N ASN A 247 -24.42 -4.45 17.65
CA ASN A 247 -25.66 -4.32 16.89
C ASN A 247 -26.44 -3.05 17.29
N LYS A 248 -25.77 -1.89 17.28
CA LYS A 248 -26.36 -0.61 17.69
C LYS A 248 -26.15 0.46 16.63
N ALA A 249 -27.21 1.22 16.33
CA ALA A 249 -27.16 2.43 15.53
C ALA A 249 -27.27 3.67 16.43
N VAL A 250 -26.45 4.68 16.17
CA VAL A 250 -26.50 5.99 16.84
C VAL A 250 -26.65 7.06 15.78
N VAL A 251 -27.58 7.99 15.98
CA VAL A 251 -27.86 9.07 15.02
C VAL A 251 -26.57 9.84 14.71
N TYR A 252 -26.31 10.06 13.42
CA TYR A 252 -25.14 10.80 12.97
C TYR A 252 -25.10 12.20 13.60
N GLY A 253 -23.94 12.58 14.16
CA GLY A 253 -23.74 13.83 14.87
C GLY A 253 -24.10 13.81 16.37
N ASN A 254 -24.68 12.72 16.90
CA ASN A 254 -24.93 12.58 18.33
C ASN A 254 -23.67 12.13 19.09
N TYR A 255 -22.64 12.98 19.11
CA TYR A 255 -21.33 12.67 19.69
C TYR A 255 -21.41 12.30 21.18
N LYS A 256 -22.32 12.91 21.94
CA LYS A 256 -22.51 12.59 23.35
C LYS A 256 -22.91 11.14 23.58
N GLU A 257 -23.82 10.60 22.76
CA GLU A 257 -24.21 9.20 22.87
C GLU A 257 -23.08 8.27 22.43
N ILE A 258 -22.32 8.64 21.40
CA ILE A 258 -21.16 7.88 20.94
C ILE A 258 -20.09 7.78 22.04
N ASP A 259 -19.75 8.90 22.66
CA ASP A 259 -18.75 8.94 23.74
C ASP A 259 -19.20 8.12 24.94
N GLN A 260 -20.49 8.17 25.29
CA GLN A 260 -21.08 7.32 26.34
C GLN A 260 -21.01 5.83 25.97
N LEU A 261 -21.31 5.49 24.72
CA LEU A 261 -21.26 4.11 24.23
C LEU A 261 -19.84 3.53 24.32
N ILE A 262 -18.83 4.30 23.89
CA ILE A 262 -17.41 3.94 23.95
C ILE A 262 -16.93 3.85 25.41
N ALA A 263 -17.36 4.78 26.28
CA ALA A 263 -16.96 4.75 27.68
C ALA A 263 -17.51 3.54 28.44
N GLN A 264 -18.73 3.09 28.10
CA GLN A 264 -19.41 1.98 28.77
C GLN A 264 -19.03 0.60 28.19
N ASN A 265 -18.38 0.56 27.02
CA ASN A 265 -18.07 -0.69 26.33
C ASN A 265 -16.59 -0.83 25.97
N PRO A 266 -16.01 -2.03 26.09
CA PRO A 266 -16.59 -3.25 26.68
C PRO A 266 -16.82 -3.15 28.20
N ILE A 267 -17.79 -3.91 28.69
CA ILE A 267 -18.10 -4.07 30.14
C ILE A 267 -16.90 -4.65 30.89
N ALA A 268 -16.13 -5.53 30.25
CA ALA A 268 -14.90 -6.12 30.76
C ALA A 268 -13.72 -5.81 29.81
N PRO A 269 -13.08 -4.63 29.94
CA PRO A 269 -12.00 -4.23 29.05
C PRO A 269 -10.77 -5.12 29.19
N GLN A 270 -10.17 -5.46 28.06
CA GLN A 270 -8.92 -6.20 27.97
C GLN A 270 -7.79 -5.24 27.61
N GLY A 271 -6.55 -5.62 27.97
CA GLY A 271 -5.37 -4.90 27.51
C GLY A 271 -5.09 -5.22 26.05
N VAL A 272 -5.37 -4.29 25.13
CA VAL A 272 -5.03 -4.43 23.71
C VAL A 272 -3.81 -3.59 23.41
N THR A 273 -2.77 -4.24 22.85
CA THR A 273 -1.55 -3.57 22.39
C THR A 273 -1.74 -3.08 20.97
N LYS A 274 -1.41 -1.81 20.72
CA LYS A 274 -1.47 -1.16 19.41
C LYS A 274 -0.14 -0.47 19.11
N PHE A 275 0.13 -0.28 17.83
CA PHE A 275 1.28 0.48 17.34
C PHE A 275 0.80 1.65 16.49
N VAL A 276 1.32 2.84 16.78
CA VAL A 276 0.90 4.06 16.09
C VAL A 276 2.06 5.03 15.95
N PHE A 277 2.17 5.67 14.79
CA PHE A 277 3.09 6.79 14.61
C PHE A 277 2.47 8.09 15.12
N THR A 278 3.26 8.92 15.79
CA THR A 278 2.84 10.29 16.08
C THR A 278 2.67 11.11 14.81
N LYS A 279 1.66 11.97 14.80
CA LYS A 279 1.47 12.98 13.75
C LYS A 279 1.97 14.35 14.26
N LYS A 280 2.32 15.27 13.36
CA LYS A 280 2.53 16.68 13.75
C LYS A 280 1.19 17.42 13.77
N GLY A 281 1.02 18.31 14.73
CA GLY A 281 -0.04 19.31 14.70
C GLY A 281 0.11 20.26 13.52
N VAL A 282 -1.01 20.78 13.05
CA VAL A 282 -1.07 21.66 11.87
C VAL A 282 -0.59 23.09 12.21
N GLY A 283 -0.75 23.53 13.46
CA GLY A 283 -0.32 24.85 13.93
C GLY A 283 1.09 24.87 14.54
N PHE A 284 1.81 25.98 14.36
CA PHE A 284 3.15 26.24 14.94
C PHE A 284 4.21 25.21 14.53
N SER A 285 4.17 24.76 13.28
CA SER A 285 5.11 23.75 12.77
C SER A 285 6.56 24.23 12.84
N GLU A 286 6.80 25.54 12.74
CA GLU A 286 8.10 26.19 12.91
C GLU A 286 8.66 26.06 14.34
N LYS A 287 7.83 25.76 15.34
CA LYS A 287 8.25 25.50 16.72
C LYS A 287 8.49 24.00 17.01
N MET A 288 8.23 23.13 16.03
CA MET A 288 8.32 21.67 16.14
C MET A 288 9.26 21.08 15.07
N THR A 289 10.33 21.80 14.75
CA THR A 289 11.29 21.42 13.70
C THR A 289 12.12 20.19 14.07
N ASP A 290 12.34 19.95 15.37
CA ASP A 290 13.06 18.80 15.91
C ASP A 290 12.18 17.55 16.10
N LYS A 291 10.86 17.70 16.00
CA LYS A 291 9.94 16.57 16.15
C LYS A 291 9.83 15.80 14.85
N PHE A 292 10.04 14.50 14.90
CA PHE A 292 9.76 13.59 13.80
C PHE A 292 8.61 12.66 14.22
N PRO A 293 7.93 12.00 13.27
CA PRO A 293 7.07 10.88 13.59
C PRO A 293 7.84 9.83 14.42
N GLU A 294 7.25 9.44 15.54
CA GLU A 294 7.80 8.44 16.46
C GLU A 294 6.81 7.29 16.56
N LEU A 295 7.30 6.05 16.54
CA LEU A 295 6.47 4.86 16.71
C LEU A 295 6.24 4.59 18.20
N PHE A 296 4.98 4.55 18.63
CA PHE A 296 4.60 4.22 20.00
C PHE A 296 3.98 2.83 20.08
N LYS A 297 4.32 2.11 21.15
CA LYS A 297 3.59 0.93 21.61
C LYS A 297 2.63 1.38 22.69
N VAL A 298 1.34 1.17 22.45
CA VAL A 298 0.25 1.71 23.27
C VAL A 298 -0.60 0.56 23.80
N LYS A 299 -0.81 0.51 25.11
CA LYS A 299 -1.81 -0.37 25.71
C LYS A 299 -3.09 0.42 25.94
N THR A 300 -4.18 -0.12 25.41
CA THR A 300 -5.52 0.42 25.58
C THR A 300 -6.38 -0.54 26.40
N GLN A 301 -7.36 -0.02 27.12
CA GLN A 301 -8.46 -0.79 27.69
C GLN A 301 -9.57 -0.87 26.64
N SER A 302 -9.55 -1.89 25.80
CA SER A 302 -10.56 -2.09 24.75
C SER A 302 -10.86 -3.58 24.58
N GLN A 303 -11.75 -3.92 23.65
CA GLN A 303 -11.99 -5.31 23.25
C GLN A 303 -12.17 -5.34 21.74
N ILE A 304 -11.64 -6.39 21.13
CA ILE A 304 -11.77 -6.65 19.70
C ILE A 304 -13.24 -6.56 19.25
N GLY A 305 -13.47 -5.80 18.19
CA GLY A 305 -14.73 -5.49 17.51
C GLY A 305 -15.53 -4.35 18.13
N TYR A 306 -15.22 -3.91 19.35
CA TYR A 306 -15.96 -2.82 19.98
C TYR A 306 -15.52 -1.46 19.42
N PRO A 307 -16.42 -0.46 19.41
CA PRO A 307 -16.06 0.86 18.94
C PRO A 307 -15.05 1.52 19.88
N TYR A 308 -14.10 2.22 19.26
CA TYR A 308 -13.19 3.12 19.94
C TYR A 308 -12.87 4.29 19.01
N ARG A 309 -12.48 5.42 19.59
CA ARG A 309 -12.02 6.56 18.82
C ARG A 309 -10.63 6.26 18.26
N GLU A 310 -10.37 6.63 17.00
CA GLU A 310 -9.04 6.49 16.37
C GLU A 310 -7.94 6.93 17.37
N LEU A 311 -6.93 6.08 17.53
CA LEU A 311 -5.82 6.35 18.44
C LEU A 311 -4.95 7.47 17.87
N MET A 312 -5.19 8.71 18.30
CA MET A 312 -4.39 9.85 17.85
C MET A 312 -3.35 10.24 18.91
N MET A 313 -2.08 10.21 18.51
CA MET A 313 -0.96 10.79 19.24
C MET A 313 -0.33 11.88 18.38
N ARG A 314 -0.18 13.09 18.92
CA ARG A 314 0.24 14.25 18.14
C ARG A 314 1.21 15.13 18.90
N TRP A 315 2.31 15.51 18.24
CA TRP A 315 3.15 16.60 18.73
C TRP A 315 2.44 17.93 18.47
N ASN A 316 2.22 18.72 19.52
CA ASN A 316 1.65 20.05 19.44
C ASN A 316 2.49 21.06 20.22
N TYR A 317 2.35 22.33 19.88
CA TYR A 317 2.90 23.43 20.65
C TYR A 317 1.82 24.00 21.59
N ASN A 318 2.05 23.89 22.90
CA ASN A 318 1.20 24.50 23.91
C ASN A 318 1.55 25.98 24.01
N LEU A 319 0.62 26.86 23.63
CA LEU A 319 0.82 28.30 23.63
C LEU A 319 0.95 28.90 25.03
N SER A 320 0.17 28.39 25.98
CA SER A 320 0.15 28.89 27.36
C SER A 320 1.45 28.57 28.09
N GLU A 321 1.99 27.38 27.86
CA GLU A 321 3.22 26.90 28.51
C GLU A 321 4.48 27.08 27.62
N GLN A 322 4.29 27.62 26.42
CA GLN A 322 5.33 27.87 25.41
C GLN A 322 6.25 26.68 25.13
N ARG A 323 5.72 25.45 25.20
CA ARG A 323 6.49 24.20 25.04
C ARG A 323 5.84 23.23 24.07
N VAL A 324 6.65 22.37 23.48
CA VAL A 324 6.16 21.24 22.67
C VAL A 324 5.76 20.10 23.61
N GLU A 325 4.58 19.55 23.42
CA GLU A 325 4.07 18.42 24.17
C GLU A 325 3.39 17.38 23.28
N LEU A 326 3.29 16.16 23.81
CA LEU A 326 2.60 15.06 23.15
C LEU A 326 1.14 15.07 23.59
N GLU A 327 0.25 15.54 22.72
CA GLU A 327 -1.19 15.42 22.90
C GLU A 327 -1.60 13.97 22.66
N THR A 328 -2.36 13.43 23.61
CA THR A 328 -2.95 12.10 23.54
C THR A 328 -4.41 12.18 23.96
N PHE A 329 -5.33 11.60 23.18
CA PHE A 329 -6.73 11.46 23.59
C PHE A 329 -6.88 10.29 24.57
N GLN A 330 -6.23 10.38 25.74
CA GLN A 330 -6.08 9.22 26.63
C GLN A 330 -7.42 8.64 27.08
N LYS A 331 -8.40 9.49 27.38
CA LYS A 331 -9.72 9.03 27.86
C LYS A 331 -10.55 8.45 26.72
N GLU A 332 -10.60 9.14 25.58
CA GLU A 332 -11.42 8.79 24.43
C GLU A 332 -10.87 7.57 23.67
N SER A 333 -9.54 7.43 23.61
CA SER A 333 -8.84 6.28 23.04
C SER A 333 -8.48 5.22 24.09
N ARG A 334 -8.94 5.39 25.35
CA ARG A 334 -8.78 4.47 26.48
C ARG A 334 -7.33 4.00 26.70
N ILE A 335 -6.38 4.92 26.54
CA ILE A 335 -4.95 4.66 26.71
C ILE A 335 -4.64 4.49 28.20
N VAL A 336 -3.96 3.39 28.55
CA VAL A 336 -3.49 3.12 29.92
C VAL A 336 -2.00 3.34 30.05
N GLU A 337 -1.24 2.94 29.04
CA GLU A 337 0.21 3.00 29.03
C GLU A 337 0.66 3.23 27.59
N TYR A 338 1.71 4.02 27.40
CA TYR A 338 2.41 4.10 26.13
C TYR A 338 3.90 4.32 26.35
N LYS A 339 4.70 3.85 25.41
CA LYS A 339 6.14 4.10 25.36
C LYS A 339 6.59 4.30 23.93
N ASN A 340 7.61 5.14 23.73
CA ASN A 340 8.30 5.21 22.44
C ASN A 340 8.93 3.82 22.18
N PHE A 341 8.48 3.19 21.10
CA PHE A 341 8.80 1.81 20.77
C PHE A 341 10.12 1.68 20.02
N THR A 342 10.48 2.69 19.24
CA THR A 342 11.73 2.73 18.48
C THR A 342 12.48 4.04 18.76
N PRO A 343 12.97 4.22 20.00
CA PRO A 343 13.64 5.45 20.40
C PRO A 343 14.85 5.73 19.51
N ASN A 344 15.08 7.01 19.22
CA ASN A 344 16.19 7.51 18.38
C ASN A 344 16.12 7.11 16.90
N ARG A 345 15.00 6.54 16.41
CA ARG A 345 14.77 6.31 14.99
C ARG A 345 14.03 7.48 14.35
N ILE A 346 14.48 7.86 13.16
CA ILE A 346 13.87 8.92 12.37
C ILE A 346 13.10 8.29 11.21
N TYR A 347 11.85 8.69 11.07
CA TYR A 347 10.95 8.22 10.03
C TYR A 347 10.37 9.41 9.25
N PHE A 348 10.20 9.26 7.95
CA PHE A 348 9.49 10.23 7.11
C PHE A 348 8.29 9.56 6.46
N VAL A 349 7.13 10.24 6.53
CA VAL A 349 5.84 9.75 6.02
C VAL A 349 5.58 8.28 6.41
N PRO A 350 5.69 7.91 7.71
CA PRO A 350 5.55 6.52 8.09
C PRO A 350 4.11 6.10 8.31
N GLU A 351 3.85 4.84 8.05
CA GLU A 351 2.58 4.17 8.33
C GLU A 351 2.84 2.79 8.95
N VAL A 352 1.93 2.35 9.82
CA VAL A 352 1.88 0.98 10.33
C VAL A 352 0.90 0.22 9.44
N PHE A 353 1.34 -0.84 8.78
CA PHE A 353 0.49 -1.64 7.89
C PHE A 353 -0.08 -2.88 8.55
N HIS A 354 0.66 -3.46 9.49
CA HIS A 354 0.20 -4.62 10.24
C HIS A 354 0.95 -4.73 11.55
N TYR A 355 0.33 -5.33 12.55
CA TYR A 355 1.00 -5.79 13.75
C TYR A 355 0.24 -6.96 14.37
N ASP A 356 1.01 -7.82 15.03
CA ASP A 356 0.52 -8.88 15.90
C ASP A 356 1.43 -8.98 17.15
N ASP A 357 1.29 -10.06 17.92
CA ASP A 357 2.11 -10.28 19.11
C ASP A 357 3.60 -10.56 18.80
N ASN A 358 3.97 -10.80 17.54
CA ASN A 358 5.31 -11.19 17.14
C ASN A 358 6.04 -10.11 16.35
N GLU A 359 5.33 -9.38 15.50
CA GLU A 359 5.93 -8.40 14.61
C GLU A 359 5.07 -7.19 14.29
N VAL A 360 5.74 -6.13 13.86
CA VAL A 360 5.13 -4.88 13.38
C VAL A 360 5.69 -4.59 11.99
N LEU A 361 4.83 -4.54 10.98
CA LEU A 361 5.18 -4.09 9.64
C LEU A 361 4.93 -2.59 9.52
N ILE A 362 5.98 -1.86 9.21
CA ILE A 362 5.92 -0.43 8.92
C ILE A 362 6.41 -0.14 7.50
N HIS A 363 5.93 0.97 6.95
CA HIS A 363 6.33 1.49 5.65
C HIS A 363 6.62 2.97 5.75
N PHE A 364 7.79 3.39 5.28
CA PHE A 364 8.27 4.77 5.50
C PHE A 364 9.38 5.15 4.52
N LYS A 365 9.75 6.43 4.50
CA LYS A 365 10.94 6.96 3.83
C LYS A 365 12.06 7.26 4.82
N HIS A 366 13.31 7.08 4.38
CA HIS A 366 14.49 7.47 5.16
C HIS A 366 14.80 8.97 5.12
N GLU A 367 14.23 9.70 4.16
CA GLU A 367 14.40 11.14 3.99
C GLU A 367 13.14 11.76 3.38
N LEU A 368 12.97 13.07 3.53
CA LEU A 368 11.77 13.79 3.07
C LEU A 368 11.70 13.96 1.56
N ALA A 369 12.82 13.80 0.83
CA ALA A 369 12.89 14.04 -0.60
C ALA A 369 11.79 13.25 -1.34
N GLU A 370 11.13 13.91 -2.30
CA GLU A 370 10.06 13.27 -3.08
C GLU A 370 10.57 12.03 -3.82
N SER A 371 11.79 12.11 -4.36
CA SER A 371 12.50 11.03 -5.05
C SER A 371 12.96 9.89 -4.14
N SER A 372 12.89 10.05 -2.81
CA SER A 372 13.31 9.01 -1.88
C SER A 372 12.37 7.80 -1.95
N PRO A 373 12.91 6.57 -2.09
CA PRO A 373 12.08 5.39 -2.11
C PRO A 373 11.50 5.11 -0.71
N TYR A 374 10.35 4.45 -0.70
CA TYR A 374 9.83 3.86 0.51
C TYR A 374 10.53 2.54 0.83
N PHE A 375 10.45 2.13 2.10
CA PHE A 375 10.97 0.88 2.61
C PHE A 375 9.91 0.19 3.46
N PHE A 376 9.81 -1.13 3.31
CA PHE A 376 9.18 -2.00 4.27
C PHE A 376 10.18 -2.35 5.37
N GLN A 377 9.74 -2.31 6.62
CA GLN A 377 10.52 -2.80 7.74
C GLN A 377 9.64 -3.65 8.65
N VAL A 378 10.14 -4.84 8.99
CA VAL A 378 9.51 -5.73 9.96
C VAL A 378 10.29 -5.61 11.26
N LEU A 379 9.58 -5.26 12.32
CA LEU A 379 10.13 -5.14 13.67
C LEU A 379 9.69 -6.32 14.51
N ASP A 380 10.51 -6.73 15.47
CA ASP A 380 10.04 -7.53 16.59
C ASP A 380 9.05 -6.73 17.44
N ALA A 381 7.84 -7.24 17.69
CA ALA A 381 6.80 -6.51 18.41
C ALA A 381 7.14 -6.25 19.89
N GLN A 382 8.12 -6.96 20.46
CA GLN A 382 8.48 -6.86 21.87
C GLN A 382 9.70 -5.98 22.09
N THR A 383 10.71 -6.13 21.25
CA THR A 383 11.99 -5.42 21.39
C THR A 383 12.11 -4.19 20.48
N GLY A 384 11.36 -4.14 19.38
CA GLY A 384 11.52 -3.11 18.34
C GLY A 384 12.74 -3.35 17.44
N GLU A 385 13.45 -4.47 17.60
CA GLU A 385 14.58 -4.85 16.73
C GLU A 385 14.14 -5.04 15.28
N VAL A 386 15.01 -4.65 14.35
CA VAL A 386 14.74 -4.81 12.91
C VAL A 386 14.98 -6.25 12.50
N LYS A 387 13.93 -6.97 12.12
CA LYS A 387 13.99 -8.33 11.56
C LYS A 387 14.30 -8.31 10.06
N LEU A 388 13.72 -7.34 9.34
CA LEU A 388 13.88 -7.18 7.90
C LEU A 388 13.74 -5.71 7.53
N SER A 389 14.51 -5.27 6.53
CA SER A 389 14.32 -3.98 5.86
C SER A 389 14.49 -4.20 4.36
N LEU A 390 13.50 -3.79 3.56
CA LEU A 390 13.50 -3.98 2.11
C LEU A 390 12.96 -2.74 1.41
N GLN A 391 13.62 -2.32 0.34
CA GLN A 391 13.13 -1.21 -0.48
C GLN A 391 11.81 -1.60 -1.15
N SER A 392 10.82 -0.70 -1.05
CA SER A 392 9.51 -0.86 -1.67
C SER A 392 9.59 -0.66 -3.19
N HIS A 393 8.58 -1.16 -3.91
CA HIS A 393 8.50 -0.97 -5.35
C HIS A 393 8.17 0.49 -5.67
N LYS A 394 8.75 1.04 -6.74
CA LYS A 394 8.60 2.46 -7.12
C LYS A 394 7.16 2.91 -7.34
N ASN A 395 6.22 2.00 -7.61
CA ASN A 395 4.80 2.35 -7.81
C ASN A 395 3.98 2.31 -6.50
N MET A 396 4.60 2.00 -5.36
CA MET A 396 3.94 1.83 -4.07
C MET A 396 4.08 3.09 -3.20
N HIS A 397 3.49 4.19 -3.65
CA HIS A 397 3.55 5.48 -2.95
C HIS A 397 2.37 5.74 -2.01
N TYR A 398 1.24 5.07 -2.25
CA TYR A 398 0.01 5.22 -1.48
C TYR A 398 -0.53 3.83 -1.16
N VAL A 399 -0.12 3.30 -0.01
CA VAL A 399 -0.53 1.99 0.49
C VAL A 399 -1.15 2.23 1.85
N ARG A 400 -2.33 1.68 2.08
CA ARG A 400 -3.00 1.70 3.38
C ARG A 400 -2.85 0.34 4.04
N ASP A 401 -3.03 0.29 5.35
CA ASP A 401 -3.09 -0.93 6.15
C ASP A 401 -4.13 -1.94 5.61
N ASP A 402 -5.30 -1.48 5.19
CA ASP A 402 -6.35 -2.33 4.59
C ASP A 402 -5.86 -3.11 3.35
N PHE A 403 -4.85 -2.58 2.63
CA PHE A 403 -4.25 -3.18 1.43
C PHE A 403 -3.21 -4.23 1.74
N VAL A 404 -3.04 -4.61 3.01
CA VAL A 404 -2.05 -5.59 3.44
C VAL A 404 -2.73 -6.73 4.19
N ALA A 405 -2.28 -7.95 3.94
CA ALA A 405 -2.68 -9.14 4.70
C ALA A 405 -1.45 -9.93 5.13
N LYS A 406 -1.44 -10.35 6.40
CA LYS A 406 -0.44 -11.28 6.93
C LYS A 406 -0.61 -12.66 6.30
N THR A 407 0.50 -13.29 5.93
CA THR A 407 0.56 -14.64 5.37
C THR A 407 1.62 -15.47 6.12
N LYS A 408 1.65 -16.78 5.88
CA LYS A 408 2.60 -17.71 6.49
C LYS A 408 4.07 -17.41 6.14
N ASP A 409 4.30 -16.71 5.03
CA ASP A 409 5.64 -16.39 4.50
C ASP A 409 5.97 -14.89 4.52
N GLY A 410 5.02 -14.05 4.94
CA GLY A 410 5.22 -12.61 4.99
C GLY A 410 3.89 -11.86 4.82
N TYR A 411 3.76 -11.08 3.74
CA TYR A 411 2.62 -10.19 3.53
C TYR A 411 2.18 -10.14 2.06
N LEU A 412 0.87 -10.26 1.83
CA LEU A 412 0.24 -9.97 0.54
C LEU A 412 -0.19 -8.51 0.52
N ILE A 413 0.17 -7.78 -0.53
CA ILE A 413 -0.13 -6.36 -0.69
C ILE A 413 -0.85 -6.16 -2.03
N THR A 414 -2.04 -5.57 -2.00
CA THR A 414 -2.88 -5.39 -3.19
C THR A 414 -3.15 -3.91 -3.42
N LEU A 415 -2.60 -3.38 -4.51
CA LEU A 415 -2.83 -2.05 -5.02
C LEU A 415 -3.45 -2.18 -6.42
N ARG A 416 -3.06 -1.30 -7.34
CA ARG A 416 -3.21 -1.58 -8.78
C ARG A 416 -2.48 -2.88 -9.16
N ASP A 417 -1.25 -3.03 -8.70
CA ASP A 417 -0.47 -4.26 -8.84
C ASP A 417 -0.58 -5.09 -7.54
N ILE A 418 -0.30 -6.39 -7.63
CA ILE A 418 -0.28 -7.29 -6.47
C ILE A 418 1.16 -7.67 -6.17
N PHE A 419 1.56 -7.60 -4.90
CA PHE A 419 2.90 -7.94 -4.45
C PHE A 419 2.87 -8.92 -3.28
N LEU A 420 3.84 -9.82 -3.26
CA LEU A 420 4.15 -10.67 -2.11
C LEU A 420 5.48 -10.21 -1.51
N LEU A 421 5.42 -9.66 -0.30
CA LEU A 421 6.59 -9.44 0.54
C LEU A 421 6.88 -10.72 1.32
N ASN A 422 7.87 -11.49 0.91
CA ASN A 422 8.30 -12.69 1.60
C ASN A 422 9.37 -12.33 2.64
N THR A 423 9.03 -12.45 3.92
CA THR A 423 9.90 -12.03 5.02
C THR A 423 10.96 -13.08 5.36
N LYS A 424 10.78 -14.33 4.93
CA LYS A 424 11.74 -15.42 5.15
C LYS A 424 12.96 -15.33 4.24
N ASN A 425 12.76 -14.91 2.98
CA ASN A 425 13.85 -14.79 2.01
C ASN A 425 14.20 -13.33 1.65
N GLY A 426 13.50 -12.35 2.23
CA GLY A 426 13.77 -10.92 2.06
C GLY A 426 13.49 -10.40 0.64
N LYS A 427 12.45 -10.93 -0.03
CA LYS A 427 12.10 -10.53 -1.41
C LYS A 427 10.71 -9.90 -1.50
N LEU A 428 10.58 -8.95 -2.42
CA LEU A 428 9.31 -8.38 -2.86
C LEU A 428 9.07 -8.83 -4.30
N GLU A 429 8.04 -9.64 -4.51
CA GLU A 429 7.69 -10.21 -5.81
C GLU A 429 6.39 -9.58 -6.31
N LYS A 430 6.37 -9.13 -7.58
CA LYS A 430 5.12 -8.73 -8.24
C LYS A 430 4.43 -9.98 -8.78
N LEU A 431 3.15 -10.15 -8.46
CA LEU A 431 2.33 -11.27 -8.93
C LEU A 431 1.54 -10.86 -10.19
N GLU A 432 1.39 -11.79 -11.13
CA GLU A 432 0.76 -11.56 -12.44
C GLU A 432 -0.76 -11.84 -12.48
N LEU A 433 -1.40 -12.01 -11.31
CA LEU A 433 -2.81 -12.41 -11.24
C LEU A 433 -3.69 -11.42 -11.99
N ARG A 434 -3.52 -10.11 -11.76
CA ARG A 434 -4.34 -9.08 -12.40
C ARG A 434 -4.20 -9.14 -13.90
N GLU A 435 -2.96 -9.18 -14.41
CA GLU A 435 -2.67 -9.27 -15.83
C GLU A 435 -3.32 -10.50 -16.47
N LYS A 436 -3.32 -11.64 -15.80
CA LYS A 436 -3.95 -12.87 -16.30
C LYS A 436 -5.47 -12.80 -16.32
N LEU A 437 -6.08 -12.14 -15.35
CA LEU A 437 -7.53 -12.01 -15.26
C LEU A 437 -8.10 -10.97 -16.24
N THR A 438 -7.34 -9.92 -16.58
CA THR A 438 -7.81 -8.83 -17.46
C THR A 438 -7.47 -9.04 -18.95
N GLN A 439 -6.89 -10.18 -19.34
CA GLN A 439 -6.58 -10.49 -20.74
C GLN A 439 -7.85 -10.81 -21.53
N ARG A 440 -8.05 -10.08 -22.64
CA ARG A 440 -9.19 -10.19 -23.57
C ARG A 440 -8.97 -11.22 -24.67
#